data_AF-X0YSD1-F1
#
_entry.id   AF-X0YSD1-F1
#
_cell.length_a   1.000
_cell.length_b   1.000
_cell.length_c   1.000
_cell.angle_alpha   90.00
_cell.angle_beta   90.00
_cell.angle_gamma   90.00
#
_symmetry.space_group_name_H-M   'P 1'
#
loop_
_entity.id
_entity.type
_entity.pdbx_description
1 polymer ?
#
loop_
_entity_poly.entity_id
_entity_poly.type
_entity_poly.pdbx_seq_one_letter_code
_entity_poly.pdbx_strand_id
1 'polypeptide(L)'
;RVWQHVREVGVNERIWAYGLGIARGQDENFDIGEEAPDFRLPKLETVLRWPTYSDYRYIDYAEPLKLAGLLRWFVWFDGYEKAKDSAGRVRVAARADRLAPKPGEAEADFVRLSDFRGKMPVVLALGDANDWFGDRTFRVLEPMYQAYRDRVAFFRVNVTLSDNYIDIRHYFGPNPGPRRSIHATSYEHRARTAKLLYMSYPNVSYPYLLDDPAGTTRTTWRVQGDSQFVLIDVDGKVAFESGKGMG
;
A
#
# COMPACT_ATOMS: atom_id res chain seq x y z
N ARG A 1 3.34 -31.66 13.71
CA ARG A 1 2.66 -31.39 12.41
C ARG A 1 2.55 -29.90 12.10
N VAL A 2 1.80 -29.06 12.83
CA VAL A 2 1.75 -27.60 12.57
C VAL A 2 3.14 -26.93 12.63
N TRP A 3 3.93 -27.22 13.67
CA TRP A 3 5.30 -26.70 13.79
C TRP A 3 6.30 -27.25 12.77
N GLN A 4 5.99 -28.40 12.17
CA GLN A 4 6.80 -29.03 11.12
C GLN A 4 6.47 -28.39 9.76
N HIS A 5 5.18 -28.11 9.50
CA HIS A 5 4.74 -27.27 8.39
C HIS A 5 5.32 -25.86 8.51
N VAL A 6 5.19 -25.20 9.67
CA VAL A 6 5.77 -23.87 9.99
C VAL A 6 7.30 -23.82 9.78
N ARG A 7 8.03 -24.91 10.04
CA ARG A 7 9.48 -25.02 9.72
C ARG A 7 9.74 -25.33 8.24
N GLU A 8 8.92 -26.14 7.59
CA GLU A 8 8.98 -26.45 6.14
C GLU A 8 8.59 -25.22 5.28
N VAL A 9 7.74 -24.31 5.76
CA VAL A 9 7.46 -22.98 5.17
C VAL A 9 8.40 -21.86 5.69
N GLY A 10 9.42 -22.18 6.49
CA GLY A 10 10.45 -21.20 6.84
C GLY A 10 10.00 -20.05 7.75
N VAL A 11 9.18 -20.34 8.75
CA VAL A 11 8.79 -19.36 9.79
C VAL A 11 9.90 -19.25 10.82
N ASN A 12 10.96 -18.51 10.47
CA ASN A 12 11.94 -17.98 11.41
C ASN A 12 12.33 -16.56 10.97
N GLU A 13 12.14 -15.58 11.85
CA GLU A 13 12.56 -14.16 11.86
C GLU A 13 12.32 -13.27 10.61
N ARG A 14 11.91 -13.85 9.47
CA ARG A 14 11.71 -13.23 8.16
C ARG A 14 10.30 -13.40 7.58
N ILE A 15 9.28 -13.70 8.39
CA ILE A 15 7.88 -13.42 8.00
C ILE A 15 7.76 -11.97 7.46
N TRP A 16 8.68 -11.11 7.91
CA TRP A 16 8.79 -9.69 7.63
C TRP A 16 9.76 -9.29 6.50
N ALA A 17 10.50 -10.23 5.89
CA ALA A 17 11.44 -9.89 4.81
C ALA A 17 11.32 -10.76 3.55
N TYR A 18 10.73 -11.97 3.62
CA TYR A 18 10.98 -12.99 2.61
C TYR A 18 9.86 -14.04 2.41
N GLY A 19 8.68 -13.91 3.03
CA GLY A 19 7.67 -14.99 3.16
C GLY A 19 7.11 -15.62 1.87
N LEU A 20 7.39 -15.06 0.69
CA LEU A 20 7.01 -15.64 -0.62
C LEU A 20 8.22 -15.95 -1.52
N GLY A 21 9.45 -15.82 -1.01
CA GLY A 21 10.67 -15.96 -1.82
C GLY A 21 10.82 -14.88 -2.91
N ILE A 22 10.05 -13.79 -2.82
CA ILE A 22 10.08 -12.69 -3.80
C ILE A 22 11.42 -11.94 -3.70
N ALA A 23 12.01 -11.83 -2.51
CA ALA A 23 13.21 -11.03 -2.30
C ALA A 23 14.53 -11.57 -2.87
N ARG A 24 14.52 -12.74 -3.53
CA ARG A 24 15.72 -13.31 -4.17
C ARG A 24 15.78 -13.16 -5.69
N GLY A 25 14.79 -12.52 -6.32
CA GLY A 25 14.84 -12.13 -7.74
C GLY A 25 14.89 -10.60 -7.94
N GLN A 26 15.31 -9.85 -6.91
CA GLN A 26 14.92 -8.46 -6.68
C GLN A 26 15.95 -7.39 -7.08
N ASP A 27 16.40 -7.36 -8.34
CA ASP A 27 17.36 -6.31 -8.75
C ASP A 27 16.82 -5.20 -9.67
N GLU A 28 15.60 -5.26 -10.20
CA GLU A 28 15.17 -4.26 -11.21
C GLU A 28 13.81 -3.58 -10.93
N ASN A 29 13.81 -2.24 -10.95
CA ASN A 29 12.63 -1.37 -11.03
C ASN A 29 11.81 -1.65 -12.31
N PHE A 30 10.65 -1.01 -12.51
CA PHE A 30 9.93 -1.17 -13.78
C PHE A 30 10.71 -0.51 -14.93
N ASP A 31 10.68 -1.13 -16.11
CA ASP A 31 11.19 -0.49 -17.30
C ASP A 31 10.27 0.60 -17.81
N ILE A 32 10.84 1.70 -18.29
CA ILE A 32 10.03 2.75 -18.90
C ILE A 32 9.40 2.15 -20.15
N GLY A 33 8.08 2.23 -20.25
CA GLY A 33 7.28 1.57 -21.27
C GLY A 33 6.75 0.17 -20.90
N GLU A 34 7.10 -0.39 -19.74
CA GLU A 34 6.45 -1.61 -19.24
C GLU A 34 5.02 -1.35 -18.78
N GLU A 35 4.17 -2.37 -18.91
CA GLU A 35 2.81 -2.36 -18.36
C GLU A 35 2.83 -2.16 -16.84
N ALA A 36 2.12 -1.13 -16.38
CA ALA A 36 1.96 -0.89 -14.97
C ALA A 36 1.06 -1.97 -14.35
N PRO A 37 1.46 -2.57 -13.22
CA PRO A 37 0.71 -3.60 -12.52
C PRO A 37 -0.61 -3.03 -11.99
N ASP A 38 -1.71 -3.73 -12.30
CA ASP A 38 -3.04 -3.32 -11.85
C ASP A 38 -3.23 -3.60 -10.35
N PHE A 39 -4.05 -2.78 -9.71
CA PHE A 39 -4.48 -2.94 -8.32
C PHE A 39 -5.90 -2.40 -8.17
N ARG A 40 -6.62 -2.86 -7.14
CA ARG A 40 -7.88 -2.26 -6.69
C ARG A 40 -7.76 -1.93 -5.20
N LEU A 41 -7.66 -0.65 -4.87
CA LEU A 41 -7.41 -0.18 -3.50
C LEU A 41 -8.58 0.63 -2.98
N PRO A 42 -8.96 0.48 -1.69
CA PRO A 42 -9.96 1.34 -1.08
C PRO A 42 -9.42 2.74 -0.85
N LYS A 43 -10.30 3.73 -0.96
CA LYS A 43 -10.03 5.10 -0.50
C LYS A 43 -9.99 5.15 1.03
N LEU A 44 -9.20 6.05 1.60
CA LEU A 44 -9.12 6.25 3.04
C LEU A 44 -10.50 6.53 3.64
N GLU A 45 -11.25 7.45 3.04
CA GLU A 45 -12.57 7.87 3.53
C GLU A 45 -13.56 6.71 3.56
N THR A 46 -13.45 5.77 2.63
CA THR A 46 -14.23 4.52 2.62
C THR A 46 -13.97 3.72 3.89
N VAL A 47 -12.70 3.44 4.20
CA VAL A 47 -12.34 2.61 5.35
C VAL A 47 -12.69 3.30 6.66
N LEU A 48 -12.58 4.63 6.73
CA LEU A 48 -13.02 5.41 7.90
C LEU A 48 -14.54 5.30 8.17
N ARG A 49 -15.35 4.98 7.15
CA ARG A 49 -16.81 4.77 7.28
C ARG A 49 -17.19 3.30 7.56
N TRP A 50 -16.24 2.37 7.55
CA TRP A 50 -16.57 0.97 7.78
C TRP A 50 -17.08 0.74 9.20
N PRO A 51 -18.11 -0.13 9.41
CA PRO A 51 -18.61 -0.44 10.75
C PRO A 51 -17.55 -1.04 11.68
N THR A 52 -16.50 -1.64 11.13
CA THR A 52 -15.39 -2.25 11.86
C THR A 52 -14.28 -1.26 12.23
N TYR A 53 -14.31 -0.05 11.68
CA TYR A 53 -13.33 0.98 11.99
C TYR A 53 -13.51 1.52 13.41
N SER A 54 -12.40 1.74 14.09
CA SER A 54 -12.39 2.33 15.42
C SER A 54 -11.06 3.01 15.69
N ASP A 55 -11.11 4.27 16.11
CA ASP A 55 -9.93 5.02 16.59
C ASP A 55 -9.35 4.42 17.88
N TYR A 56 -10.15 3.66 18.63
CA TYR A 56 -9.81 3.15 19.96
C TYR A 56 -9.33 1.70 19.97
N ARG A 57 -9.32 1.02 18.81
CA ARG A 57 -8.93 -0.39 18.75
C ARG A 57 -7.45 -0.55 19.07
N TYR A 58 -7.16 -1.20 20.20
CA TYR A 58 -5.79 -1.53 20.60
C TYR A 58 -5.05 -2.28 19.49
N ILE A 59 -3.83 -1.86 19.19
CA ILE A 59 -2.94 -2.55 18.26
C ILE A 59 -2.35 -3.74 19.01
N ASP A 60 -2.80 -4.94 18.67
CA ASP A 60 -2.28 -6.18 19.22
C ASP A 60 -1.01 -6.61 18.47
N TYR A 61 0.16 -6.29 19.04
CA TYR A 61 1.48 -6.62 18.47
C TYR A 61 1.69 -8.11 18.26
N ALA A 62 0.99 -8.95 19.02
CA ALA A 62 1.06 -10.40 18.87
C ALA A 62 0.03 -10.94 17.86
N GLU A 63 -0.86 -10.10 17.30
CA GLU A 63 -1.88 -10.52 16.35
C GLU A 63 -1.31 -11.31 15.16
N PRO A 64 -0.21 -10.87 14.48
CA PRO A 64 0.38 -11.65 13.39
C PRO A 64 0.91 -13.02 13.83
N LEU A 65 1.18 -13.21 15.12
CA LEU A 65 1.67 -14.46 15.70
C LEU A 65 0.52 -15.36 16.20
N LYS A 66 -0.69 -14.82 16.31
CA LYS A 66 -1.90 -15.57 16.66
C LYS A 66 -2.46 -16.24 15.42
N LEU A 67 -3.09 -17.41 15.59
CA LEU A 67 -3.70 -18.17 14.50
C LEU A 67 -4.64 -17.30 13.64
N ALA A 68 -5.47 -16.47 14.27
CA ALA A 68 -6.39 -15.58 13.56
C ALA A 68 -5.67 -14.55 12.67
N GLY A 69 -4.54 -13.99 13.11
CA GLY A 69 -3.75 -13.07 12.30
C GLY A 69 -2.99 -13.78 11.18
N LEU A 70 -2.41 -14.96 11.47
CA LEU A 70 -1.77 -15.80 10.44
C LEU A 70 -2.75 -16.20 9.34
N LEU A 71 -3.96 -16.65 9.69
CA LEU A 71 -5.00 -17.00 8.72
C LEU A 71 -5.42 -15.78 7.89
N ARG A 72 -5.55 -14.60 8.49
CA ARG A 72 -5.80 -13.36 7.74
C ARG A 72 -4.71 -13.11 6.71
N TRP A 73 -3.44 -13.26 7.08
CA TRP A 73 -2.31 -13.08 6.16
C TRP A 73 -2.34 -14.10 5.02
N PHE A 74 -2.62 -15.37 5.29
CA PHE A 74 -2.77 -16.38 4.24
C PHE A 74 -3.88 -16.03 3.26
N VAL A 75 -5.06 -15.61 3.75
CA VAL A 75 -6.15 -15.16 2.89
C VAL A 75 -5.73 -13.97 2.04
N TRP A 76 -4.97 -13.02 2.59
CA TRP A 76 -4.42 -11.90 1.81
C TRP A 76 -3.49 -12.40 0.71
N PHE A 77 -2.49 -13.21 1.03
CA PHE A 77 -1.52 -13.70 0.05
C PHE A 77 -2.14 -14.60 -1.03
N ASP A 78 -3.20 -15.36 -0.72
CA ASP A 78 -3.92 -16.20 -1.70
C ASP A 78 -4.54 -15.38 -2.84
N GLY A 79 -4.75 -14.08 -2.60
CA GLY A 79 -5.21 -13.12 -3.61
C GLY A 79 -4.17 -12.69 -4.64
N TYR A 80 -2.92 -13.15 -4.50
CA TYR A 80 -1.81 -12.71 -5.34
C TYR A 80 -1.11 -13.90 -5.97
N GLU A 81 -0.55 -13.67 -7.15
CA GLU A 81 0.13 -14.68 -7.94
C GLU A 81 1.47 -14.18 -8.46
N LYS A 82 2.33 -15.14 -8.82
CA LYS A 82 3.57 -14.85 -9.53
C LYS A 82 3.26 -14.67 -11.00
N ALA A 83 3.49 -13.48 -11.53
CA ALA A 83 3.42 -13.17 -12.95
C ALA A 83 4.84 -13.02 -13.53
N LYS A 84 5.00 -13.21 -14.84
CA LYS A 84 6.22 -12.82 -15.55
C LYS A 84 5.96 -11.57 -16.36
N ASP A 85 6.88 -10.61 -16.32
CA ASP A 85 6.83 -9.45 -17.22
C ASP A 85 7.38 -9.80 -18.62
N SER A 86 7.38 -8.80 -19.52
CA SER A 86 7.89 -8.95 -20.89
C SER A 86 9.38 -9.30 -20.97
N ALA A 87 10.16 -8.97 -19.93
CA ALA A 87 11.57 -9.34 -19.79
C ALA A 87 11.76 -10.73 -19.14
N GLY A 88 10.67 -11.42 -18.79
CA GLY A 88 10.69 -12.74 -18.16
C GLY A 88 10.95 -12.71 -16.65
N ARG A 89 10.99 -11.54 -16.02
CA ARG A 89 11.22 -11.38 -14.57
C ARG A 89 9.97 -11.75 -13.80
N VAL A 90 10.13 -12.44 -12.68
CA VAL A 90 9.01 -12.85 -11.83
C VAL A 90 8.61 -11.71 -10.91
N ARG A 91 7.34 -11.30 -10.99
CA ARG A 91 6.72 -10.24 -10.18
C ARG A 91 5.48 -10.75 -9.46
N VAL A 92 5.00 -9.99 -8.47
CA VAL A 92 3.71 -10.24 -7.81
C VAL A 92 2.64 -9.39 -8.47
N ALA A 93 1.54 -10.04 -8.84
CA ALA A 93 0.34 -9.39 -9.36
C ALA A 93 -0.89 -9.79 -8.54
N ALA A 94 -1.86 -8.88 -8.45
CA ALA A 94 -3.18 -9.22 -7.93
C ALA A 94 -3.89 -10.16 -8.90
N ARG A 95 -4.48 -11.25 -8.39
CA ARG A 95 -5.32 -12.13 -9.18
C ARG A 95 -6.60 -11.40 -9.61
N ALA A 96 -7.23 -11.88 -10.69
CA ALA A 96 -8.43 -11.26 -11.24
C ALA A 96 -9.59 -11.14 -10.22
N ASP A 97 -9.74 -12.11 -9.32
CA ASP A 97 -10.74 -12.10 -8.25
C ASP A 97 -10.47 -11.04 -7.17
N ARG A 98 -9.20 -10.60 -7.00
CA ARG A 98 -8.85 -9.46 -6.15
C ARG A 98 -9.09 -8.11 -6.81
N LEU A 99 -9.01 -8.06 -8.12
CA LEU A 99 -9.32 -6.86 -8.90
C LEU A 99 -10.84 -6.69 -9.10
N ALA A 100 -11.60 -7.77 -8.93
CA ALA A 100 -13.05 -7.74 -9.04
C ALA A 100 -13.71 -7.06 -7.82
N PRO A 101 -14.81 -6.33 -8.03
CA PRO A 101 -15.66 -5.84 -6.94
C PRO A 101 -16.22 -6.99 -6.10
N LYS A 102 -16.24 -6.83 -4.78
CA LYS A 102 -16.89 -7.81 -3.90
C LYS A 102 -18.36 -7.47 -3.67
N PRO A 103 -19.22 -8.47 -3.37
CA PRO A 103 -20.60 -8.21 -3.03
C PRO A 103 -20.74 -7.19 -1.89
N GLY A 104 -21.54 -6.14 -2.13
CA GLY A 104 -21.77 -5.07 -1.17
C GLY A 104 -20.76 -3.92 -1.19
N GLU A 105 -19.71 -3.99 -2.02
CA GLU A 105 -18.80 -2.86 -2.24
C GLU A 105 -19.38 -1.91 -3.29
N ALA A 106 -19.35 -0.60 -3.02
CA ALA A 106 -19.66 0.42 -4.01
C ALA A 106 -18.41 0.74 -4.84
N GLU A 107 -18.52 0.76 -6.17
CA GLU A 107 -17.36 1.05 -7.04
C GLU A 107 -16.71 2.41 -6.76
N ALA A 108 -17.51 3.41 -6.39
CA ALA A 108 -17.02 4.74 -6.06
C ALA A 108 -16.09 4.78 -4.82
N ASP A 109 -16.11 3.74 -3.99
CA ASP A 109 -15.32 3.65 -2.76
C ASP A 109 -13.90 3.08 -3.00
N PHE A 110 -13.64 2.55 -4.20
CA PHE A 110 -12.38 1.94 -4.58
C PHE A 110 -11.79 2.63 -5.82
N VAL A 111 -10.51 2.41 -6.05
CA VAL A 111 -9.80 2.84 -7.25
C VAL A 111 -9.11 1.64 -7.85
N ARG A 112 -9.42 1.36 -9.11
CA ARG A 112 -8.69 0.39 -9.92
C ARG A 112 -7.80 1.11 -10.93
N LEU A 113 -6.52 0.76 -11.00
CA LEU A 113 -5.57 1.46 -11.85
C LEU A 113 -5.91 1.32 -13.34
N SER A 114 -6.35 0.14 -13.76
CA SER A 114 -6.72 -0.11 -15.16
C SER A 114 -7.94 0.70 -15.63
N ASP A 115 -8.75 1.27 -14.73
CA ASP A 115 -9.90 2.11 -15.10
C ASP A 115 -9.49 3.42 -15.79
N PHE A 116 -8.22 3.83 -15.66
CA PHE A 116 -7.67 5.05 -16.25
C PHE A 116 -7.02 4.82 -17.62
N ARG A 117 -6.76 3.56 -18.01
CA ARG A 117 -6.16 3.22 -19.30
C ARG A 117 -7.06 3.70 -20.45
N GLY A 118 -6.46 4.34 -21.44
CA GLY A 118 -7.11 5.02 -22.55
C GLY A 118 -7.84 6.31 -22.19
N LYS A 119 -7.82 6.75 -20.92
CA LYS A 119 -8.57 7.95 -20.45
C LYS A 119 -7.65 9.08 -20.01
N MET A 120 -6.70 8.79 -19.11
CA MET A 120 -5.76 9.79 -18.62
C MET A 120 -4.54 9.12 -17.96
N PRO A 121 -3.38 9.79 -17.94
CA PRO A 121 -2.24 9.36 -17.14
C PRO A 121 -2.55 9.37 -15.64
N VAL A 122 -1.77 8.58 -14.89
CA VAL A 122 -1.90 8.43 -13.44
C VAL A 122 -0.58 8.74 -12.75
N VAL A 123 -0.61 9.58 -11.73
CA VAL A 123 0.50 9.81 -10.80
C VAL A 123 0.22 9.09 -9.49
N LEU A 124 1.12 8.19 -9.11
CA LEU A 124 1.12 7.53 -7.81
C LEU A 124 2.23 8.10 -6.94
N ALA A 125 1.86 8.64 -5.79
CA ALA A 125 2.80 8.97 -4.72
C ALA A 125 2.71 7.88 -3.65
N LEU A 126 3.60 6.90 -3.72
CA LEU A 126 3.66 5.75 -2.81
C LEU A 126 4.53 6.10 -1.60
N GLY A 127 4.12 5.76 -0.39
CA GLY A 127 4.98 5.98 0.79
C GLY A 127 4.26 5.82 2.12
N ASP A 128 5.03 5.86 3.20
CA ASP A 128 4.49 5.81 4.55
C ASP A 128 3.82 7.15 4.89
N ALA A 129 2.73 7.07 5.65
CA ALA A 129 2.11 8.24 6.25
C ALA A 129 2.98 8.86 7.37
N ASN A 130 3.91 8.11 7.95
CA ASN A 130 4.66 8.54 9.13
C ASN A 130 6.10 8.95 8.84
N ASP A 131 6.51 8.88 7.58
CA ASP A 131 7.85 9.27 7.18
C ASP A 131 7.99 10.79 7.11
N TRP A 132 9.18 11.32 7.41
CA TRP A 132 9.53 12.74 7.26
C TRP A 132 9.38 13.24 5.81
N PHE A 133 9.52 12.36 4.81
CA PHE A 133 9.18 12.71 3.43
C PHE A 133 7.67 12.78 3.18
N GLY A 134 6.83 12.20 4.04
CA GLY A 134 5.38 12.39 4.01
C GLY A 134 5.00 13.87 4.02
N ASP A 135 5.56 14.68 4.93
CA ASP A 135 5.33 16.13 4.97
C ASP A 135 5.73 16.83 3.65
N ARG A 136 6.90 16.47 3.11
CA ARG A 136 7.42 17.09 1.88
C ARG A 136 6.57 16.76 0.66
N THR A 137 6.20 15.48 0.52
CA THR A 137 5.37 15.03 -0.60
C THR A 137 3.99 15.66 -0.56
N PHE A 138 3.39 15.83 0.64
CA PHE A 138 2.08 16.46 0.79
C PHE A 138 2.06 17.92 0.31
N ARG A 139 3.11 18.69 0.64
CA ARG A 139 3.21 20.10 0.23
C ARG A 139 3.43 20.29 -1.27
N VAL A 140 4.08 19.34 -1.94
CA VAL A 140 4.39 19.42 -3.38
C VAL A 140 3.25 18.84 -4.22
N LEU A 141 2.62 17.75 -3.75
CA LEU A 141 1.61 17.03 -4.51
C LEU A 141 0.31 17.84 -4.64
N GLU A 142 -0.09 18.59 -3.62
CA GLU A 142 -1.34 19.37 -3.66
C GLU A 142 -1.34 20.47 -4.74
N PRO A 143 -0.31 21.34 -4.87
CA PRO A 143 -0.24 22.27 -6.00
C PRO A 143 -0.26 21.59 -7.37
N MET A 144 0.44 20.45 -7.52
CA MET A 144 0.42 19.68 -8.77
C MET A 144 -0.97 19.13 -9.06
N TYR A 145 -1.64 18.57 -8.05
CA TYR A 145 -3.00 18.08 -8.15
C TYR A 145 -3.95 19.21 -8.59
N GLN A 146 -3.92 20.36 -7.92
CA GLN A 146 -4.77 21.49 -8.31
C GLN A 146 -4.53 21.97 -9.75
N ALA A 147 -3.27 21.96 -10.21
CA ALA A 147 -2.91 22.38 -11.56
C ALA A 147 -3.32 21.38 -12.65
N TYR A 148 -3.32 20.07 -12.35
CA TYR A 148 -3.39 19.02 -13.36
C TYR A 148 -4.52 18.00 -13.17
N ARG A 149 -5.35 18.09 -12.13
CA ARG A 149 -6.41 17.09 -11.81
C ARG A 149 -7.42 16.83 -12.93
N ASP A 150 -7.61 17.78 -13.84
CA ASP A 150 -8.52 17.62 -14.98
C ASP A 150 -7.88 16.83 -16.15
N ARG A 151 -6.57 16.56 -16.07
CA ARG A 151 -5.77 15.92 -17.12
C ARG A 151 -5.02 14.68 -16.65
N VAL A 152 -4.82 14.54 -15.34
CA VAL A 152 -4.01 13.50 -14.71
C VAL A 152 -4.72 13.06 -13.43
N ALA A 153 -4.87 11.76 -13.23
CA ALA A 153 -5.35 11.24 -11.96
C ALA A 153 -4.19 11.20 -10.96
N PHE A 154 -4.38 11.73 -9.75
CA PHE A 154 -3.37 11.70 -8.69
C PHE A 154 -3.85 10.83 -7.53
N PHE A 155 -2.97 9.98 -7.02
CA PHE A 155 -3.23 9.16 -5.85
C PHE A 155 -2.03 9.18 -4.91
N ARG A 156 -2.26 9.56 -3.65
CA ARG A 156 -1.35 9.17 -2.57
C ARG A 156 -1.72 7.75 -2.16
N VAL A 157 -0.75 6.84 -2.10
CA VAL A 157 -0.99 5.46 -1.63
C VAL A 157 -0.22 5.25 -0.34
N ASN A 158 -0.95 4.94 0.74
CA ASN A 158 -0.30 4.60 2.00
C ASN A 158 0.24 3.18 1.89
N VAL A 159 1.56 3.04 1.88
CA VAL A 159 2.26 1.76 1.86
C VAL A 159 3.01 1.50 3.17
N THR A 160 2.58 2.14 4.28
CA THR A 160 3.19 2.12 5.61
C THR A 160 3.93 0.83 5.92
N LEU A 161 5.19 1.00 6.28
CA LEU A 161 6.05 -0.02 6.84
C LEU A 161 6.03 0.06 8.36
N SER A 162 6.49 -1.00 9.02
CA SER A 162 6.94 -0.85 10.40
C SER A 162 8.15 0.09 10.43
N ASP A 163 7.92 1.38 10.65
CA ASP A 163 9.00 2.33 10.94
C ASP A 163 8.74 3.07 12.26
N ASN A 164 9.84 3.34 12.96
CA ASN A 164 9.85 3.65 14.37
C ASN A 164 9.36 5.07 14.68
N TYR A 165 8.65 5.21 15.81
CA TYR A 165 8.22 6.44 16.48
C TYR A 165 7.07 7.22 15.83
N ILE A 166 5.84 6.76 16.06
CA ILE A 166 4.67 7.67 16.03
C ILE A 166 4.46 8.16 17.47
N ASP A 167 4.43 9.48 17.71
CA ASP A 167 3.88 10.02 18.97
C ASP A 167 2.35 9.95 18.95
N ILE A 168 1.87 8.74 19.16
CA ILE A 168 0.47 8.31 19.14
C ILE A 168 -0.41 8.86 20.27
N ARG A 169 0.19 9.61 21.22
CA ARG A 169 -0.50 10.06 22.44
C ARG A 169 -1.69 10.98 22.19
N HIS A 170 -1.76 11.61 21.01
CA HIS A 170 -2.82 12.57 20.68
C HIS A 170 -4.02 11.96 19.94
N TYR A 171 -3.94 10.71 19.48
CA TYR A 171 -4.89 10.25 18.45
C TYR A 171 -5.48 8.84 18.60
N PHE A 172 -4.91 7.98 19.46
CA PHE A 172 -5.41 6.60 19.65
C PHE A 172 -6.22 6.38 20.95
N GLY A 173 -6.83 7.44 21.49
CA GLY A 173 -7.59 7.38 22.74
C GLY A 173 -6.72 7.23 24.01
N PRO A 174 -7.33 6.90 25.16
CA PRO A 174 -6.70 7.04 26.47
C PRO A 174 -5.56 6.03 26.76
N ASN A 175 -5.44 4.97 25.97
CA ASN A 175 -4.36 3.99 26.10
C ASN A 175 -3.72 3.74 24.73
N PRO A 176 -2.78 4.58 24.30
CA PRO A 176 -2.27 4.55 22.94
C PRO A 176 -1.41 3.30 22.65
N GLY A 177 -0.99 2.53 23.66
CA GLY A 177 -0.03 1.44 23.49
C GLY A 177 1.41 1.94 23.25
N PRO A 178 2.34 1.06 22.84
CA PRO A 178 3.72 1.43 22.49
C PRO A 178 3.77 2.42 21.33
N ARG A 179 4.69 3.39 21.36
CA ARG A 179 4.92 4.43 20.31
C ARG A 179 5.44 3.91 18.96
N ARG A 180 5.25 2.63 18.64
CA ARG A 180 5.77 1.98 17.44
C ARG A 180 4.61 1.61 16.52
N SER A 181 4.62 2.15 15.30
CA SER A 181 3.81 1.62 14.21
C SER A 181 4.28 0.19 13.92
N ILE A 182 3.35 -0.76 13.82
CA ILE A 182 3.64 -2.10 13.27
C ILE A 182 3.04 -2.22 11.89
N HIS A 183 3.52 -3.19 11.13
CA HIS A 183 2.91 -3.51 9.84
C HIS A 183 1.41 -3.73 9.98
N ALA A 184 0.64 -3.09 9.10
CA ALA A 184 -0.80 -3.13 9.16
C ALA A 184 -1.33 -4.55 8.92
N THR A 185 -2.06 -5.09 9.88
CA THR A 185 -2.73 -6.41 9.77
C THR A 185 -4.13 -6.31 9.16
N SER A 186 -4.64 -5.09 8.98
CA SER A 186 -5.94 -4.80 8.39
C SER A 186 -5.94 -3.40 7.74
N TYR A 187 -6.93 -3.14 6.88
CA TYR A 187 -7.13 -1.81 6.31
C TYR A 187 -7.42 -0.76 7.39
N GLU A 188 -8.19 -1.08 8.43
CA GLU A 188 -8.49 -0.16 9.52
C GLU A 188 -7.22 0.23 10.29
N HIS A 189 -6.26 -0.69 10.42
CA HIS A 189 -4.96 -0.34 10.98
C HIS A 189 -4.21 0.66 10.08
N ARG A 190 -4.13 0.40 8.77
CA ARG A 190 -3.49 1.33 7.82
C ARG A 190 -4.21 2.67 7.67
N ALA A 191 -5.53 2.68 7.81
CA ALA A 191 -6.36 3.88 7.76
C ALA A 191 -6.08 4.78 8.97
N ARG A 192 -5.86 4.21 10.16
CA ARG A 192 -5.52 4.99 11.34
C ARG A 192 -4.20 5.73 11.17
N THR A 193 -3.16 5.10 10.64
CA THR A 193 -1.88 5.78 10.40
C THR A 193 -1.99 6.84 9.30
N ALA A 194 -2.68 6.53 8.19
CA ALA A 194 -2.93 7.51 7.12
C ALA A 194 -3.73 8.74 7.60
N LYS A 195 -4.74 8.53 8.45
CA LYS A 195 -5.59 9.59 9.02
C LYS A 195 -4.78 10.61 9.81
N LEU A 196 -3.76 10.20 10.57
CA LEU A 196 -2.91 11.12 11.35
C LEU A 196 -2.23 12.15 10.45
N LEU A 197 -1.65 11.68 9.35
CA LEU A 197 -1.00 12.55 8.40
C LEU A 197 -2.05 13.45 7.73
N TYR A 198 -3.14 12.88 7.24
CA TYR A 198 -4.19 13.65 6.57
C TYR A 198 -4.77 14.78 7.45
N MET A 199 -4.99 14.53 8.74
CA MET A 199 -5.45 15.55 9.70
C MET A 199 -4.45 16.69 9.91
N SER A 200 -3.17 16.47 9.64
CA SER A 200 -2.12 17.51 9.75
C SER A 200 -2.08 18.45 8.55
N TYR A 201 -2.76 18.10 7.43
CA TYR A 201 -2.81 18.91 6.20
C TYR A 201 -4.26 19.08 5.73
N PRO A 202 -5.08 19.90 6.41
CA PRO A 202 -6.50 20.07 6.08
C PRO A 202 -6.76 20.69 4.70
N ASN A 203 -5.73 21.24 4.06
CA ASN A 203 -5.78 21.82 2.72
C ASN A 203 -5.48 20.81 1.59
N VAL A 204 -5.10 19.58 1.92
CA VAL A 204 -4.87 18.52 0.94
C VAL A 204 -6.21 17.93 0.49
N SER A 205 -6.37 17.76 -0.82
CA SER A 205 -7.63 17.32 -1.42
C SER A 205 -7.47 16.21 -2.48
N TYR A 206 -6.24 15.81 -2.82
CA TYR A 206 -6.03 14.64 -3.66
C TYR A 206 -6.51 13.35 -2.96
N PRO A 207 -7.01 12.36 -3.70
CA PRO A 207 -7.44 11.09 -3.13
C PRO A 207 -6.30 10.32 -2.44
N TYR A 208 -6.60 9.76 -1.27
CA TYR A 208 -5.69 8.90 -0.50
C TYR A 208 -6.18 7.45 -0.55
N LEU A 209 -5.36 6.55 -1.07
CA LEU A 209 -5.61 5.10 -1.15
C LEU A 209 -4.83 4.35 -0.08
N LEU A 210 -5.35 3.20 0.34
CA LEU A 210 -4.69 2.33 1.30
C LEU A 210 -4.25 1.05 0.59
N ASP A 211 -2.95 0.79 0.58
CA ASP A 211 -2.45 -0.50 0.10
C ASP A 211 -2.95 -1.62 1.04
N ASP A 212 -2.97 -2.86 0.55
CA ASP A 212 -3.51 -3.98 1.30
C ASP A 212 -2.61 -4.44 2.45
N PRO A 213 -3.14 -5.16 3.45
CA PRO A 213 -2.34 -5.68 4.57
C PRO A 213 -1.18 -6.60 4.19
N ALA A 214 -1.16 -7.20 2.98
CA ALA A 214 0.00 -7.95 2.50
C ALA A 214 1.13 -7.04 1.98
N GLY A 215 0.86 -5.74 1.79
CA GLY A 215 1.84 -4.78 1.29
C GLY A 215 2.12 -4.98 -0.19
N THR A 216 1.10 -5.33 -0.98
CA THR A 216 1.31 -5.74 -2.37
C THR A 216 1.75 -4.57 -3.22
N THR A 217 1.07 -3.43 -3.17
CA THR A 217 1.46 -2.24 -3.95
C THR A 217 2.90 -1.87 -3.64
N ARG A 218 3.26 -1.87 -2.34
CA ARG A 218 4.64 -1.65 -1.91
C ARG A 218 5.62 -2.63 -2.54
N THR A 219 5.31 -3.92 -2.48
CA THR A 219 6.18 -5.01 -2.94
C THR A 219 6.34 -4.99 -4.45
N THR A 220 5.24 -4.75 -5.15
CA THR A 220 5.15 -4.70 -6.60
C THR A 220 5.96 -3.52 -7.14
N TRP A 221 5.78 -2.32 -6.58
CA TRP A 221 6.51 -1.10 -6.97
C TRP A 221 7.86 -0.94 -6.28
N ARG A 222 8.25 -1.88 -5.42
CA ARG A 222 9.52 -1.90 -4.68
C ARG A 222 9.82 -0.61 -3.94
N VAL A 223 8.82 -0.04 -3.28
CA VAL A 223 9.01 1.19 -2.50
C VAL A 223 10.02 0.92 -1.38
N GLN A 224 11.22 1.49 -1.53
CA GLN A 224 12.32 1.44 -0.56
C GLN A 224 12.41 2.79 0.15
N GLY A 225 12.43 2.77 1.48
CA GLY A 225 12.53 3.98 2.28
C GLY A 225 11.29 4.86 2.18
N ASP A 226 11.51 6.15 1.92
CA ASP A 226 10.63 7.18 2.44
C ASP A 226 9.40 7.50 1.59
N SER A 227 9.53 7.56 0.26
CA SER A 227 8.42 7.69 -0.70
C SER A 227 8.92 7.53 -2.15
N GLN A 228 8.03 7.12 -3.05
CA GLN A 228 8.29 6.94 -4.47
C GLN A 228 7.19 7.55 -5.33
N PHE A 229 7.57 8.23 -6.40
CA PHE A 229 6.67 8.76 -7.42
C PHE A 229 6.71 7.89 -8.66
N VAL A 230 5.54 7.56 -9.17
CA VAL A 230 5.37 6.85 -10.43
C VAL A 230 4.42 7.65 -11.31
N LEU A 231 4.81 7.88 -12.56
CA LEU A 231 3.91 8.33 -13.62
C LEU A 231 3.61 7.14 -14.53
N ILE A 232 2.32 6.94 -14.78
CA ILE A 232 1.80 5.95 -15.71
C ILE A 232 1.14 6.73 -16.82
N ASP A 233 1.48 6.43 -18.07
CA ASP A 233 0.89 7.09 -19.22
C ASP A 233 -0.55 6.66 -19.48
N VAL A 234 -1.15 7.24 -20.51
CA VAL A 234 -2.53 6.96 -20.90
C VAL A 234 -2.73 5.50 -21.34
N ASP A 235 -1.70 4.82 -21.84
CA ASP A 235 -1.80 3.43 -22.28
C ASP A 235 -1.67 2.45 -21.10
N GLY A 236 -1.37 2.95 -19.90
CA GLY A 236 -1.17 2.14 -18.70
C GLY A 236 0.25 1.66 -18.54
N LYS A 237 1.23 2.31 -19.18
CA LYS A 237 2.64 1.97 -19.09
C LYS A 237 3.40 2.91 -18.18
N VAL A 238 4.46 2.41 -17.55
CA VAL A 238 5.32 3.21 -16.68
C VAL A 238 6.07 4.23 -17.52
N ALA A 239 5.76 5.51 -17.34
CA ALA A 239 6.39 6.62 -18.04
C ALA A 239 7.51 7.29 -17.22
N PHE A 240 7.42 7.20 -15.89
CA PHE A 240 8.45 7.68 -14.98
C PHE A 240 8.38 6.95 -13.64
N GLU A 241 9.54 6.73 -13.01
CA GLU A 241 9.66 6.15 -11.67
C GLU A 241 10.82 6.84 -10.94
N SER A 242 10.53 7.52 -9.84
CA SER A 242 11.56 8.20 -9.05
C SER A 242 12.52 7.19 -8.43
N GLY A 243 13.82 7.50 -8.45
CA GLY A 243 14.87 6.57 -8.01
C GLY A 243 15.46 5.74 -9.16
N LYS A 244 14.85 5.76 -10.35
CA LYS A 244 15.46 5.26 -11.58
C LYS A 244 16.29 6.38 -12.25
N GLY A 245 17.60 6.16 -12.39
CA GLY A 245 18.50 7.08 -13.10
C GLY A 245 19.28 8.11 -12.25
N MET A 246 19.40 7.91 -10.93
CA MET A 246 20.40 8.61 -10.10
C MET A 246 21.66 7.76 -9.87
N GLY A 247 22.09 7.02 -10.90
CA GLY A 247 23.34 6.25 -10.95
C GLY A 247 24.19 6.70 -12.12
#